data_AF-A0A084SY14-F1
#
_entry.id   AF-A0A084SY14-F1
#
_cell.length_a   1.000
_cell.length_b   1.000
_cell.length_c   1.000
_cell.angle_alpha   90.00
_cell.angle_beta   90.00
_cell.angle_gamma   90.00
#
_symmetry.space_group_name_H-M   'P 1'
#
loop_
_entity.id
_entity.type
_entity.pdbx_description
1 polymer ?
#
loop_
_entity_poly.entity_id
_entity_poly.type
_entity_poly.pdbx_seq_one_letter_code
_entity_poly.pdbx_strand_id
1 'polypeptide(L)'
;MDYFIIQEDRSAGYTGYVDASHKWGLPGVYCPLCQDSWSGGANVYPSVDLTPITALADFETSRAEPIEEYERMCELVRPLLPPGAQLEPGAGFGPLEGKAQGSFGQLFMYFDEVLLIQREALNKLQAEGLQGIKGCPTALRFRQRNSPELLELELLPVGRVHPKCLPPTPQPPCPRCGRLMHPLPDVLILDASTLPEHLDLFRLGDYCNVNICTGRFADACQRLGLDGVVFQPVEVAATQP
;
A
#
# COMPACT_ATOMS: atom_id res chain seq x y z
N MET A 1 -20.49 2.30 -10.28
CA MET A 1 -19.48 3.13 -9.61
C MET A 1 -18.18 2.81 -10.30
N ASP A 2 -17.47 3.84 -10.75
CA ASP A 2 -16.24 3.66 -11.52
C ASP A 2 -15.05 3.52 -10.57
N TYR A 3 -14.02 2.80 -11.00
CA TYR A 3 -12.81 2.55 -10.25
C TYR A 3 -11.58 2.81 -11.12
N PHE A 4 -10.48 3.19 -10.47
CA PHE A 4 -9.26 3.57 -11.15
C PHE A 4 -8.04 2.98 -10.43
N ILE A 5 -7.05 2.56 -11.20
CA ILE A 5 -5.69 2.32 -10.70
C ILE A 5 -4.99 3.68 -10.62
N ILE A 6 -4.29 3.92 -9.50
CA ILE A 6 -3.44 5.10 -9.34
C ILE A 6 -2.03 4.76 -9.81
N GLN A 7 -1.47 5.60 -10.69
CA GLN A 7 -0.09 5.49 -11.15
C GLN A 7 0.62 6.84 -11.05
N GLU A 8 1.94 6.81 -11.00
CA GLU A 8 2.76 8.02 -10.99
C GLU A 8 2.58 8.79 -12.30
N ASP A 9 2.37 10.12 -12.22
CA ASP A 9 2.42 10.98 -13.40
C ASP A 9 3.87 11.33 -13.74
N ARG A 10 4.52 10.44 -14.51
CA ARG A 10 5.90 10.67 -14.99
C ARG A 10 6.03 11.83 -15.98
N SER A 11 4.93 12.38 -16.49
CA SER A 11 4.95 13.50 -17.43
C SER A 11 4.99 14.88 -16.74
N ALA A 12 4.62 14.95 -15.45
CA ALA A 12 4.53 16.20 -14.69
C ALA A 12 5.90 16.86 -14.39
N GLY A 13 7.02 16.15 -14.60
CA GLY A 13 8.36 16.71 -14.46
C GLY A 13 8.81 16.96 -13.02
N TYR A 14 8.13 16.35 -12.04
CA TYR A 14 8.55 16.36 -10.64
C TYR A 14 9.93 15.68 -10.46
N THR A 15 10.74 16.24 -9.56
CA THR A 15 12.11 15.77 -9.28
C THR A 15 12.24 15.14 -7.90
N GLY A 16 11.10 14.97 -7.23
CA GLY A 16 10.98 14.45 -5.89
C GLY A 16 11.64 13.09 -5.76
N TYR A 17 12.50 12.97 -4.76
CA TYR A 17 13.19 11.73 -4.45
C TYR A 17 13.15 11.50 -2.94
N VAL A 18 12.80 10.28 -2.56
CA VAL A 18 12.74 9.81 -1.17
C VAL A 18 13.70 8.63 -1.01
N ASP A 19 14.52 8.68 0.03
CA ASP A 19 15.38 7.60 0.49
C ASP A 19 14.98 7.32 1.94
N ALA A 20 14.08 6.36 2.12
CA ALA A 20 13.43 6.10 3.38
C ALA A 20 12.99 4.64 3.51
N SER A 21 12.70 4.23 4.73
CA SER A 21 12.03 2.98 5.03
C SER A 21 11.09 3.20 6.21
N HIS A 22 10.05 2.39 6.32
CA HIS A 22 9.27 2.34 7.55
C HIS A 22 10.18 1.98 8.71
N LYS A 23 9.93 2.59 9.88
CA LYS A 23 10.75 2.41 11.08
C LYS A 23 10.88 0.95 11.49
N TRP A 24 9.81 0.19 11.31
CA TRP A 24 9.76 -1.22 11.64
C TRP A 24 9.23 -2.04 10.48
N GLY A 25 9.53 -3.33 10.47
CA GLY A 25 8.99 -4.27 9.50
C GLY A 25 8.98 -5.71 10.00
N LEU A 26 8.11 -6.52 9.40
CA LEU A 26 8.20 -7.97 9.51
C LEU A 26 9.35 -8.47 8.61
N PRO A 27 10.01 -9.58 8.98
CA PRO A 27 11.03 -10.16 8.13
C PRO A 27 10.41 -10.68 6.82
N GLY A 28 11.24 -10.81 5.80
CA GLY A 28 10.95 -11.72 4.69
C GLY A 28 10.94 -13.16 5.19
N VAL A 29 10.42 -14.09 4.38
CA VAL A 29 10.34 -15.50 4.78
C VAL A 29 11.15 -16.37 3.84
N TYR A 30 11.80 -17.39 4.40
CA TYR A 30 12.22 -18.57 3.68
C TYR A 30 11.21 -19.70 3.96
N CYS A 31 10.55 -20.20 2.90
CA CYS A 31 9.54 -21.23 3.04
C CYS A 31 10.11 -22.61 2.64
N PRO A 32 10.16 -23.60 3.54
CA PRO A 32 10.72 -24.92 3.21
C PRO A 32 9.83 -25.72 2.24
N LEU A 33 8.54 -25.41 2.13
CA LEU A 33 7.61 -26.13 1.27
C LEU A 33 7.77 -25.77 -0.21
N CYS A 34 7.66 -24.49 -0.57
CA CYS A 34 7.89 -24.02 -1.93
C CYS A 34 9.36 -23.68 -2.24
N GLN A 35 10.25 -23.79 -1.25
CA GLN A 35 11.71 -23.54 -1.35
C GLN A 35 12.09 -22.12 -1.76
N ASP A 36 11.18 -21.19 -1.52
CA ASP A 36 11.28 -19.81 -1.98
C ASP A 36 11.55 -18.86 -0.80
N SER A 37 12.39 -17.85 -1.08
CA SER A 37 12.58 -16.70 -0.20
C SER A 37 11.86 -15.49 -0.78
N TRP A 38 11.01 -14.81 0.00
CA TRP A 38 10.25 -13.67 -0.50
C TRP A 38 9.82 -12.67 0.59
N SER A 39 9.43 -11.48 0.12
CA SER A 39 8.93 -10.35 0.88
C SER A 39 7.95 -9.59 -0.02
N GLY A 40 6.75 -9.29 0.48
CA GLY A 40 5.71 -8.56 -0.24
C GLY A 40 5.92 -7.05 -0.21
N GLY A 41 6.45 -6.50 0.89
CA GLY A 41 6.92 -5.11 1.04
C GLY A 41 5.87 -4.00 0.93
N ALA A 42 4.83 -4.18 0.11
CA ALA A 42 3.85 -3.16 -0.19
C ALA A 42 2.89 -2.90 0.97
N ASN A 43 2.53 -3.94 1.74
CA ASN A 43 1.63 -3.81 2.88
C ASN A 43 2.30 -3.00 4.01
N VAL A 44 1.83 -1.77 4.20
CA VAL A 44 2.43 -0.81 5.15
C VAL A 44 1.34 -0.20 6.02
N TYR A 45 1.64 -0.05 7.31
CA TYR A 45 0.73 0.49 8.31
C TYR A 45 1.42 1.64 9.07
N PRO A 46 1.50 2.83 8.44
CA PRO A 46 2.29 3.93 8.99
C PRO A 46 1.78 4.46 10.33
N SER A 47 0.53 4.15 10.71
CA SER A 47 -0.01 4.52 12.02
C SER A 47 0.29 3.53 13.15
N VAL A 48 0.81 2.34 12.83
CA VAL A 48 1.03 1.28 13.81
C VAL A 48 2.35 1.50 14.55
N ASP A 49 2.26 1.70 15.86
CA ASP A 49 3.41 1.88 16.75
C ASP A 49 3.81 0.54 17.39
N LEU A 50 4.99 0.02 17.04
CA LEU A 50 5.52 -1.22 17.62
C LEU A 50 6.34 -1.01 18.90
N THR A 51 6.55 0.23 19.34
CA THR A 51 7.31 0.54 20.58
C THR A 51 6.96 -0.36 21.78
N PRO A 52 5.67 -0.72 22.03
CA PRO A 52 5.32 -1.62 23.14
C PRO A 52 5.89 -3.04 23.06
N ILE A 53 6.29 -3.50 21.86
CA ILE A 53 6.72 -4.88 21.60
C ILE A 53 8.14 -4.99 21.05
N THR A 54 8.87 -3.88 20.83
CA THR A 54 10.24 -3.91 20.28
C THR A 54 11.25 -4.65 21.16
N ALA A 55 10.97 -4.81 22.45
CA ALA A 55 11.80 -5.63 23.35
C ALA A 55 11.62 -7.15 23.14
N LEU A 56 10.59 -7.58 22.40
CA LEU A 56 10.20 -8.98 22.23
C LEU A 56 10.69 -9.62 20.92
N ALA A 57 11.11 -8.80 19.96
CA ALA A 57 11.70 -9.21 18.68
C ALA A 57 12.40 -8.04 18.01
N ASP A 58 13.33 -8.32 17.09
CA ASP A 58 13.93 -7.30 16.23
C ASP A 58 12.99 -6.99 15.05
N PHE A 59 12.43 -5.78 15.02
CA PHE A 59 11.61 -5.27 13.92
C PHE A 59 12.33 -4.21 13.08
N GLU A 60 13.57 -3.83 13.41
CA GLU A 60 14.29 -2.74 12.76
C GLU A 60 15.25 -3.26 11.69
N THR A 61 15.78 -4.48 11.87
CA THR A 61 16.71 -5.08 10.90
C THR A 61 15.97 -5.88 9.84
N SER A 62 16.07 -5.44 8.58
CA SER A 62 15.62 -6.21 7.40
C SER A 62 16.40 -7.52 7.27
N ARG A 63 15.68 -8.64 7.25
CA ARG A 63 16.23 -10.00 7.13
C ARG A 63 15.18 -10.99 6.65
N ALA A 64 15.61 -12.18 6.27
CA ALA A 64 14.73 -13.32 6.05
C ALA A 64 14.78 -14.26 7.25
N GLU A 65 13.63 -14.78 7.67
CA GLU A 65 13.50 -15.73 8.77
C GLU A 65 12.80 -17.02 8.33
N PRO A 66 12.96 -18.14 9.05
CA PRO A 66 12.08 -19.29 8.92
C PRO A 66 10.62 -18.87 9.14
N ILE A 67 9.70 -19.54 8.44
CA ILE A 67 8.27 -19.18 8.49
C ILE A 67 7.70 -19.21 9.91
N GLU A 68 8.17 -20.12 10.77
CA GLU A 68 7.70 -20.22 12.16
C GLU A 68 8.04 -18.96 12.98
N GLU A 69 9.20 -18.34 12.74
CA GLU A 69 9.59 -17.11 13.42
C GLU A 69 8.81 -15.90 12.88
N TYR A 70 8.59 -15.86 11.56
CA TYR A 70 7.67 -14.88 10.96
C TYR A 70 6.26 -14.97 11.57
N GLU A 71 5.71 -16.17 11.70
CA GLU A 71 4.39 -16.39 12.32
C GLU A 71 4.36 -15.92 13.77
N ARG A 72 5.40 -16.23 14.55
CA ARG A 72 5.54 -15.75 15.93
C ARG A 72 5.54 -14.21 16.00
N MET A 73 6.29 -13.55 15.11
CA MET A 73 6.33 -12.08 15.04
C MET A 73 4.98 -11.49 14.60
N CYS A 74 4.27 -12.14 13.67
CA CYS A 74 2.91 -11.73 13.29
C CYS A 74 1.97 -11.70 14.49
N GLU A 75 2.02 -12.69 15.37
CA GLU A 75 1.16 -12.74 16.56
C GLU A 75 1.47 -11.64 17.57
N LEU A 76 2.72 -11.14 17.63
CA LEU A 76 3.05 -9.96 18.44
C LEU A 76 2.45 -8.67 17.88
N VAL A 77 2.44 -8.55 16.55
CA VAL A 77 1.97 -7.33 15.85
C VAL A 77 0.45 -7.28 15.75
N ARG A 78 -0.22 -8.43 15.59
CA ARG A 78 -1.67 -8.56 15.32
C ARG A 78 -2.56 -7.70 16.25
N PRO A 79 -2.32 -7.60 17.57
CA PRO A 79 -3.13 -6.79 18.48
C PRO A 79 -3.05 -5.27 18.23
N LEU A 80 -2.03 -4.80 17.51
CA LEU A 80 -1.77 -3.38 17.26
C LEU A 80 -2.32 -2.90 15.90
N LEU A 81 -2.77 -3.83 15.06
CA LEU A 81 -3.18 -3.53 13.69
C LEU A 81 -4.56 -2.88 13.63
N PRO A 82 -4.81 -2.02 12.61
CA PRO A 82 -6.15 -1.56 12.32
C PRO A 82 -7.05 -2.72 11.84
N PRO A 83 -8.38 -2.64 12.04
CA PRO A 83 -9.31 -3.61 11.48
C PRO A 83 -9.15 -3.78 9.97
N GLY A 84 -9.14 -5.02 9.49
CA GLY A 84 -9.00 -5.34 8.06
C GLY A 84 -7.56 -5.36 7.55
N ALA A 85 -6.56 -5.06 8.38
CA ALA A 85 -5.16 -5.22 8.03
C ALA A 85 -4.82 -6.70 7.70
N GLN A 86 -3.95 -6.88 6.71
CA GLN A 86 -3.34 -8.17 6.37
C GLN A 86 -1.83 -8.11 6.62
N LEU A 87 -1.28 -9.17 7.21
CA LEU A 87 0.16 -9.30 7.41
C LEU A 87 0.75 -10.16 6.32
N GLU A 88 1.75 -9.62 5.65
CA GLU A 88 2.59 -10.33 4.70
C GLU A 88 4.06 -10.23 5.13
N PRO A 89 4.91 -11.18 4.69
CA PRO A 89 6.36 -11.05 4.79
C PRO A 89 6.82 -9.68 4.30
N GLY A 90 7.66 -9.00 5.08
CA GLY A 90 8.15 -7.67 4.74
C GLY A 90 7.19 -6.51 5.00
N ALA A 91 6.00 -6.73 5.56
CA ALA A 91 5.09 -5.63 5.87
C ALA A 91 5.75 -4.58 6.78
N GLY A 92 5.55 -3.30 6.47
CA GLY A 92 6.15 -2.16 7.18
C GLY A 92 5.22 -1.52 8.21
N PHE A 93 5.78 -0.93 9.27
CA PHE A 93 5.04 -0.28 10.35
C PHE A 93 5.70 1.01 10.83
N GLY A 94 4.87 1.92 11.35
CA GLY A 94 5.32 3.20 11.88
C GLY A 94 5.69 4.19 10.77
N PRO A 95 6.17 5.38 11.13
CA PRO A 95 6.43 6.43 10.16
C PRO A 95 7.47 6.01 9.12
N LEU A 96 7.30 6.47 7.88
CA LEU A 96 8.34 6.44 6.86
C LEU A 96 9.48 7.39 7.27
N GLU A 97 10.65 6.84 7.59
CA GLU A 97 11.80 7.59 8.10
C GLU A 97 12.93 7.66 7.08
N GLY A 98 13.46 8.86 6.84
CA GLY A 98 14.53 8.99 5.86
C GLY A 98 14.83 10.41 5.42
N LYS A 99 15.27 10.54 4.18
CA LYS A 99 15.62 11.79 3.53
C LYS A 99 14.71 12.03 2.33
N ALA A 100 14.38 13.29 2.09
CA ALA A 100 13.64 13.71 0.90
C ALA A 100 14.28 14.96 0.28
N GLN A 101 14.21 15.07 -1.05
CA GLN A 101 14.74 16.22 -1.81
C GLN A 101 14.00 16.37 -3.15
N GLY A 102 14.10 17.54 -3.79
CA GLY A 102 13.48 17.80 -5.08
C GLY A 102 12.05 18.35 -4.98
N SER A 103 11.40 18.54 -6.11
CA SER A 103 10.02 19.02 -6.21
C SER A 103 9.01 17.87 -6.23
N PHE A 104 7.97 17.97 -5.41
CA PHE A 104 6.93 16.94 -5.30
C PHE A 104 5.60 17.50 -5.80
N GLY A 105 4.81 16.64 -6.45
CA GLY A 105 3.39 16.90 -6.68
C GLY A 105 2.60 16.90 -5.38
N GLN A 106 1.32 17.22 -5.48
CA GLN A 106 0.42 17.19 -4.32
C GLN A 106 0.18 15.75 -3.85
N LEU A 107 0.18 14.81 -4.79
CA LEU A 107 0.30 13.38 -4.57
C LEU A 107 1.66 12.91 -5.13
N PHE A 108 2.25 11.88 -4.53
CA PHE A 108 3.54 11.34 -4.95
C PHE A 108 3.60 9.84 -4.66
N MET A 109 4.02 9.05 -5.65
CA MET A 109 4.18 7.60 -5.48
C MET A 109 5.63 7.26 -5.18
N TYR A 110 5.87 6.65 -4.03
CA TYR A 110 7.15 6.12 -3.61
C TYR A 110 7.21 4.62 -3.88
N PHE A 111 8.23 4.16 -4.61
CA PHE A 111 8.38 2.77 -5.06
C PHE A 111 7.12 2.19 -5.73
N ASP A 112 6.41 3.01 -6.53
CA ASP A 112 5.18 2.65 -7.24
C ASP A 112 4.00 2.16 -6.35
N GLU A 113 4.13 2.17 -5.02
CA GLU A 113 3.18 1.53 -4.11
C GLU A 113 2.76 2.43 -2.95
N VAL A 114 3.71 3.12 -2.32
CA VAL A 114 3.46 3.99 -1.16
C VAL A 114 2.99 5.36 -1.65
N LEU A 115 1.76 5.73 -1.31
CA LEU A 115 1.18 7.00 -1.75
C LEU A 115 1.41 8.08 -0.69
N LEU A 116 2.25 9.04 -1.01
CA LEU A 116 2.46 10.24 -0.21
C LEU A 116 1.56 11.38 -0.70
N ILE A 117 1.18 12.27 0.22
CA ILE A 117 0.34 13.43 -0.05
C ILE A 117 0.83 14.64 0.74
N GLN A 118 0.75 15.83 0.15
CA GLN A 118 0.99 17.07 0.89
C GLN A 118 -0.14 17.33 1.90
N ARG A 119 0.19 17.86 3.07
CA ARG A 119 -0.78 18.20 4.13
C ARG A 119 -1.97 18.99 3.63
N GLU A 120 -1.73 20.03 2.84
CA GLU A 120 -2.78 20.92 2.33
C GLU A 120 -3.72 20.18 1.36
N ALA A 121 -3.19 19.28 0.54
CA ALA A 121 -3.97 18.46 -0.38
C ALA A 121 -4.84 17.44 0.38
N LEU A 122 -4.29 16.80 1.41
CA LEU A 122 -5.05 15.91 2.29
C LEU A 122 -6.22 16.62 2.96
N ASN A 123 -5.98 17.82 3.50
CA ASN A 123 -7.04 18.62 4.14
C ASN A 123 -8.18 18.94 3.16
N LYS A 124 -7.85 19.27 1.90
CA LYS A 124 -8.85 19.50 0.85
C LYS A 124 -9.65 18.25 0.53
N LEU A 125 -9.00 17.09 0.38
CA LEU A 125 -9.69 15.82 0.12
C LEU A 125 -10.62 15.41 1.27
N GLN A 126 -10.18 15.60 2.51
CA GLN A 126 -11.01 15.31 3.68
C GLN A 126 -12.23 16.23 3.76
N ALA A 127 -12.11 17.48 3.32
CA ALA A 127 -13.23 18.42 3.24
C ALA A 127 -14.30 18.04 2.19
N GLU A 128 -13.95 17.22 1.20
CA GLU A 128 -14.89 16.68 0.19
C GLU A 128 -15.76 15.52 0.72
N GLY A 129 -15.56 15.09 1.97
CA GLY A 129 -16.32 13.99 2.57
C GLY A 129 -16.00 12.61 1.96
N LEU A 130 -14.77 12.43 1.47
CA LEU A 130 -14.26 11.14 1.06
C LEU A 130 -14.08 10.21 2.27
N GLN A 131 -14.36 8.93 2.07
CA GLN A 131 -14.35 7.92 3.11
C GLN A 131 -13.01 7.20 3.17
N GLY A 132 -12.56 6.89 4.40
CA GLY A 132 -11.35 6.09 4.62
C GLY A 132 -10.02 6.81 4.37
N ILE A 133 -10.02 8.12 4.10
CA ILE A 133 -8.78 8.86 3.80
C ILE A 133 -8.03 9.23 5.08
N LYS A 134 -6.97 8.46 5.39
CA LYS A 134 -6.11 8.65 6.56
C LYS A 134 -4.68 8.94 6.12
N GLY A 135 -4.19 10.14 6.43
CA GLY A 135 -2.78 10.50 6.28
C GLY A 135 -2.03 10.37 7.60
N CYS A 136 -0.88 9.71 7.56
CA CYS A 136 0.02 9.48 8.69
C CYS A 136 1.28 10.34 8.55
N PRO A 137 1.75 11.02 9.61
CA PRO A 137 2.98 11.79 9.56
C PRO A 137 4.18 10.92 9.17
N THR A 138 5.04 11.44 8.31
CA THR A 138 6.35 10.84 8.01
C THR A 138 7.43 11.45 8.89
N ALA A 139 8.59 10.79 9.01
CA ALA A 139 9.79 11.34 9.63
C ALA A 139 10.86 11.70 8.57
N LEU A 140 10.41 12.20 7.42
CA LEU A 140 11.28 12.60 6.32
C LEU A 140 12.02 13.89 6.64
N ARG A 141 13.34 13.87 6.48
CA ARG A 141 14.21 15.05 6.62
C ARG A 141 14.51 15.63 5.26
N PHE A 142 14.06 16.86 5.05
CA PHE A 142 14.32 17.59 3.81
C PHE A 142 15.60 18.40 3.86
N ARG A 143 16.35 18.40 2.77
CA ARG A 143 17.56 19.24 2.62
C ARG A 143 17.26 20.69 2.26
N GLN A 144 16.12 20.95 1.62
CA GLN A 144 15.76 22.25 1.06
C GLN A 144 14.85 23.06 2.01
N ARG A 145 14.94 24.40 1.91
CA ARG A 145 14.05 25.32 2.63
C ARG A 145 12.63 25.25 2.04
N ASN A 146 11.62 25.51 2.87
CA ASN A 146 10.20 25.51 2.47
C ASN A 146 9.74 24.18 1.82
N SER A 147 10.17 23.06 2.38
CA SER A 147 9.72 21.75 1.91
C SER A 147 8.27 21.49 2.30
N PRO A 148 7.48 20.81 1.45
CA PRO A 148 6.13 20.42 1.83
C PRO A 148 6.16 19.43 2.99
N GLU A 149 5.12 19.46 3.81
CA GLU A 149 4.86 18.38 4.76
C GLU A 149 4.23 17.21 3.99
N LEU A 150 4.99 16.13 3.82
CA LEU A 150 4.50 14.89 3.19
C LEU A 150 3.98 13.93 4.26
N LEU A 151 2.76 13.46 4.05
CA LEU A 151 2.10 12.39 4.78
C LEU A 151 2.03 11.14 3.94
N GLU A 152 2.04 9.99 4.58
CA GLU A 152 1.75 8.71 3.95
C GLU A 152 0.27 8.37 4.10
N LEU A 153 -0.39 8.02 3.00
CA LEU A 153 -1.77 7.52 3.04
C LEU A 153 -1.77 6.05 3.48
N GLU A 154 -2.49 5.75 4.55
CA GLU A 154 -2.66 4.36 5.03
C GLU A 154 -3.76 3.67 4.22
N LEU A 155 -3.39 2.65 3.45
CA LEU A 155 -4.28 1.94 2.54
C LEU A 155 -4.51 0.50 2.99
N LEU A 156 -5.77 0.15 3.24
CA LEU A 156 -6.13 -1.22 3.62
C LEU A 156 -6.15 -2.14 2.37
N PRO A 157 -5.64 -3.38 2.49
CA PRO A 157 -5.65 -4.38 1.42
C PRO A 157 -7.04 -5.05 1.32
N VAL A 158 -7.94 -4.44 0.55
CA VAL A 158 -9.32 -4.88 0.33
C VAL A 158 -9.70 -4.87 -1.15
N GLY A 159 -10.70 -5.65 -1.54
CA GLY A 159 -10.94 -5.90 -2.95
C GLY A 159 -9.95 -6.90 -3.52
N ARG A 160 -10.35 -7.54 -4.62
CA ARG A 160 -9.61 -8.61 -5.28
C ARG A 160 -9.75 -8.51 -6.78
N VAL A 161 -8.84 -9.15 -7.49
CA VAL A 161 -9.00 -9.32 -8.93
C VAL A 161 -10.06 -10.37 -9.24
N HIS A 162 -10.80 -10.16 -10.32
CA HIS A 162 -11.78 -11.11 -10.80
C HIS A 162 -11.09 -12.34 -11.41
N PRO A 163 -11.55 -13.58 -11.17
CA PRO A 163 -10.91 -14.79 -11.71
C PRO A 163 -10.72 -14.81 -13.24
N LYS A 164 -11.50 -14.01 -13.99
CA LYS A 164 -11.40 -13.86 -15.46
C LYS A 164 -10.08 -13.24 -15.93
N CYS A 165 -9.40 -12.43 -15.11
CA CYS A 165 -8.09 -11.89 -15.48
C CYS A 165 -6.92 -12.77 -15.02
N LEU A 166 -7.20 -13.88 -14.34
CA LEU A 166 -6.18 -14.86 -13.97
C LEU A 166 -5.95 -15.87 -15.12
N PRO A 167 -4.79 -16.54 -15.15
CA PRO A 167 -4.55 -17.65 -16.08
C PRO A 167 -5.64 -18.73 -15.96
N PRO A 168 -5.99 -19.46 -17.04
CA PRO A 168 -7.06 -20.48 -17.04
C PRO A 168 -6.90 -21.58 -15.98
N THR A 169 -5.65 -21.86 -15.58
CA THR A 169 -5.30 -22.78 -14.49
C THR A 169 -4.36 -22.05 -13.55
N PRO A 170 -4.89 -21.20 -12.65
CA PRO A 170 -4.07 -20.51 -11.69
C PRO A 170 -3.54 -21.54 -10.68
N GLN A 171 -2.23 -21.53 -10.45
CA GLN A 171 -1.61 -22.20 -9.33
C GLN A 171 -2.11 -21.54 -8.04
N PRO A 172 -2.61 -22.33 -7.08
CA PRO A 172 -2.99 -21.78 -5.79
C PRO A 172 -1.75 -21.20 -5.09
N PRO A 173 -1.94 -20.21 -4.20
CA PRO A 173 -0.86 -19.75 -3.34
C PRO A 173 -0.23 -20.92 -2.57
N CYS A 174 1.05 -20.80 -2.21
CA CYS A 174 1.70 -21.80 -1.37
C CYS A 174 0.90 -22.02 -0.08
N PRO A 175 0.50 -23.24 0.27
CA PRO A 175 -0.35 -23.47 1.44
C PRO A 175 0.38 -23.26 2.77
N ARG A 176 1.71 -23.11 2.75
CA ARG A 176 2.52 -22.82 3.95
C ARG A 176 2.74 -21.32 4.14
N CYS A 177 3.26 -20.63 3.12
CA CYS A 177 3.62 -19.21 3.24
C CYS A 177 2.64 -18.24 2.57
N GLY A 178 1.64 -18.72 1.83
CA GLY A 178 0.69 -17.86 1.11
C GLY A 178 1.26 -17.18 -0.13
N ARG A 179 2.52 -17.45 -0.53
CA ARG A 179 3.12 -16.85 -1.72
C ARG A 179 2.28 -17.13 -2.96
N LEU A 180 1.80 -16.07 -3.60
CA LEU A 180 1.22 -16.12 -4.93
C LEU A 180 2.33 -16.24 -5.98
N MET A 181 2.18 -17.17 -6.92
CA MET A 181 3.19 -17.44 -7.96
C MET A 181 2.85 -16.77 -9.30
N HIS A 182 1.79 -15.96 -9.35
CA HIS A 182 1.34 -15.29 -10.57
C HIS A 182 1.73 -13.82 -10.56
N PRO A 183 2.25 -13.32 -11.70
CA PRO A 183 2.44 -11.89 -11.86
C PRO A 183 1.10 -11.16 -11.83
N LEU A 184 1.14 -9.85 -11.67
CA LEU A 184 0.00 -8.99 -11.90
C LEU A 184 -0.51 -9.20 -13.35
N PRO A 185 -1.81 -9.39 -13.59
CA PRO A 185 -2.34 -9.50 -14.94
C PRO A 185 -2.12 -8.24 -15.78
N ASP A 186 -1.82 -8.41 -17.07
CA ASP A 186 -1.66 -7.28 -18.01
C ASP A 186 -2.95 -6.46 -18.15
N VAL A 187 -4.11 -7.12 -18.04
CA VAL A 187 -5.43 -6.51 -18.04
C VAL A 187 -6.10 -6.82 -16.72
N LEU A 188 -6.19 -5.81 -15.86
CA LEU A 188 -6.79 -5.94 -14.55
C LEU A 188 -8.32 -5.84 -14.63
N ILE A 189 -9.01 -6.76 -13.98
CA ILE A 189 -10.46 -6.72 -13.79
C ILE A 189 -10.71 -6.88 -12.29
N LEU A 190 -11.49 -6.00 -11.68
CA LEU A 190 -11.85 -6.07 -10.27
C LEU A 190 -13.07 -6.97 -10.04
N ASP A 191 -13.06 -7.74 -8.96
CA ASP A 191 -14.23 -8.51 -8.51
C ASP A 191 -15.18 -7.60 -7.72
N ALA A 192 -16.32 -7.28 -8.35
CA ALA A 192 -17.36 -6.43 -7.78
C ALA A 192 -17.83 -6.88 -6.39
N SER A 193 -17.84 -8.18 -6.11
CA SER A 193 -18.33 -8.74 -4.84
C SER A 193 -17.40 -8.48 -3.66
N THR A 194 -16.17 -8.04 -3.93
CA THR A 194 -15.13 -7.81 -2.93
C THR A 194 -14.85 -6.34 -2.65
N LEU A 195 -15.46 -5.44 -3.41
CA LEU A 195 -15.16 -4.01 -3.34
C LEU A 195 -15.76 -3.36 -2.08
N PRO A 196 -14.99 -2.54 -1.35
CA PRO A 196 -15.48 -1.90 -0.14
C PRO A 196 -16.45 -0.76 -0.47
N GLU A 197 -17.56 -0.68 0.27
CA GLU A 197 -18.47 0.47 0.19
C GLU A 197 -18.03 1.66 1.06
N HIS A 198 -17.08 1.43 1.98
CA HIS A 198 -16.70 2.38 3.04
C HIS A 198 -15.33 3.04 2.83
N LEU A 199 -14.69 2.82 1.67
CA LEU A 199 -13.35 3.33 1.36
C LEU A 199 -13.36 3.90 -0.06
N ASP A 200 -12.88 5.14 -0.20
CA ASP A 200 -12.68 5.77 -1.51
C ASP A 200 -11.29 5.51 -2.10
N LEU A 201 -10.38 4.95 -1.30
CA LEU A 201 -8.99 4.66 -1.63
C LEU A 201 -8.50 3.43 -0.84
N PHE A 202 -7.96 2.43 -1.51
CA PHE A 202 -7.54 1.15 -0.94
C PHE A 202 -6.52 0.42 -1.83
N ARG A 203 -6.10 -0.79 -1.46
CA ARG A 203 -5.24 -1.66 -2.27
C ARG A 203 -5.86 -3.02 -2.47
N LEU A 204 -5.49 -3.73 -3.54
CA LEU A 204 -5.96 -5.11 -3.72
C LEU A 204 -5.33 -6.05 -2.69
N GLY A 205 -6.14 -6.95 -2.11
CA GLY A 205 -5.67 -7.91 -1.12
C GLY A 205 -4.87 -9.07 -1.71
N ASP A 206 -5.01 -9.34 -3.00
CA ASP A 206 -4.23 -10.36 -3.73
C ASP A 206 -3.06 -9.77 -4.53
N TYR A 207 -3.02 -8.45 -4.67
CA TYR A 207 -1.95 -7.68 -5.32
C TYR A 207 -1.76 -6.33 -4.59
N CYS A 208 -1.18 -6.39 -3.38
CA CYS A 208 -1.05 -5.26 -2.46
C CYS A 208 -0.25 -4.07 -3.00
N ASN A 209 0.51 -4.27 -4.08
CA ASN A 209 1.20 -3.23 -4.83
C ASN A 209 0.27 -2.36 -5.70
N VAL A 210 -1.00 -2.74 -5.88
CA VAL A 210 -1.95 -2.01 -6.72
C VAL A 210 -2.85 -1.13 -5.87
N ASN A 211 -2.69 0.19 -6.01
CA ASN A 211 -3.54 1.20 -5.39
C ASN A 211 -4.80 1.44 -6.25
N ILE A 212 -5.98 1.28 -5.65
CA ILE A 212 -7.28 1.48 -6.28
C ILE A 212 -8.00 2.65 -5.61
N CYS A 213 -8.64 3.50 -6.41
CA CYS A 213 -9.56 4.50 -5.91
C CYS A 213 -10.90 4.46 -6.63
N THR A 214 -11.89 5.10 -6.03
CA THR A 214 -13.22 5.25 -6.59
C THR A 214 -13.29 6.46 -7.52
N GLY A 215 -14.30 6.50 -8.40
CA GLY A 215 -14.56 7.68 -9.23
C GLY A 215 -14.78 8.95 -8.40
N ARG A 216 -15.36 8.84 -7.20
CA ARG A 216 -15.51 9.99 -6.28
C ARG A 216 -14.16 10.58 -5.89
N PHE A 217 -13.17 9.72 -5.61
CA PHE A 217 -11.81 10.16 -5.30
C PHE A 217 -11.14 10.81 -6.52
N ALA A 218 -11.18 10.16 -7.68
CA ALA A 218 -10.60 10.67 -8.92
C ALA A 218 -11.21 12.04 -9.31
N ASP A 219 -12.54 12.16 -9.26
CA ASP A 219 -13.27 13.40 -9.54
C ASP A 219 -12.90 14.52 -8.55
N ALA A 220 -12.70 14.17 -7.27
CA ALA A 220 -12.28 15.13 -6.25
C ALA A 220 -10.86 15.65 -6.52
N CYS A 221 -9.92 14.75 -6.82
CA CYS A 221 -8.56 15.13 -7.22
C CYS A 221 -8.57 16.06 -8.44
N GLN A 222 -9.34 15.72 -9.47
CA GLN A 222 -9.45 16.54 -10.68
C GLN A 222 -10.05 17.92 -10.38
N ARG A 223 -11.16 17.98 -9.63
CA ARG A 223 -11.84 19.24 -9.27
C ARG A 223 -10.95 20.16 -8.42
N LEU A 224 -10.17 19.59 -7.51
CA LEU A 224 -9.27 20.31 -6.62
C LEU A 224 -7.93 20.67 -7.29
N GLY A 225 -7.70 20.18 -8.52
CA GLY A 225 -6.46 20.37 -9.27
C GLY A 225 -5.26 19.67 -8.65
N LEU A 226 -5.47 18.51 -8.00
CA LEU A 226 -4.40 17.71 -7.41
C LEU A 226 -3.64 16.95 -8.48
N ASP A 227 -2.32 16.99 -8.41
CA ASP A 227 -1.41 16.44 -9.41
C ASP A 227 -0.36 15.47 -8.82
N GLY A 228 0.50 14.94 -9.70
CA GLY A 228 1.57 13.99 -9.38
C GLY A 228 1.19 12.51 -9.54
N VAL A 229 -0.09 12.23 -9.79
CA VAL A 229 -0.59 10.89 -10.16
C VAL A 229 -1.60 10.97 -11.30
N VAL A 230 -1.76 9.86 -12.01
CA VAL A 230 -2.81 9.65 -13.01
C VAL A 230 -3.76 8.54 -12.58
N PHE A 231 -5.00 8.63 -13.08
CA PHE A 231 -6.07 7.68 -12.79
C PHE A 231 -6.38 6.87 -14.06
N GLN A 232 -6.00 5.60 -14.07
CA GLN A 232 -6.31 4.69 -15.17
C GLN A 232 -7.61 3.92 -14.88
N PRO A 233 -8.67 4.04 -15.70
CA PRO A 233 -9.90 3.29 -15.50
C PRO A 233 -9.64 1.79 -15.44
N VAL A 234 -10.34 1.08 -14.56
CA VAL A 234 -10.27 -0.39 -14.45
C VAL A 234 -11.66 -1.00 -14.58
N GLU A 235 -11.74 -2.14 -15.28
CA GLU A 235 -12.99 -2.88 -15.46
C GLU A 235 -13.41 -3.53 -14.15
N VAL A 236 -14.72 -3.56 -13.91
CA VAL A 236 -15.33 -4.26 -12.77
C VAL A 236 -16.28 -5.32 -13.29
N ALA A 237 -16.12 -6.56 -12.84
CA ALA A 237 -16.97 -7.67 -13.21
C ALA A 237 -17.57 -8.35 -11.97
N ALA A 238 -18.82 -8.78 -12.08
CA ALA A 238 -19.45 -9.63 -11.08
C ALA A 238 -19.08 -11.10 -11.31
N THR A 239 -18.77 -11.81 -10.23
CA THR A 239 -18.61 -13.27 -10.24
C THR A 239 -19.96 -13.89 -10.59
N GLN A 240 -20.03 -14.58 -11.74
CA GLN A 240 -21.26 -15.28 -12.13
C GLN A 240 -21.53 -16.41 -11.11
N PRO A 241 -22.78 -16.56 -10.63
CA PRO A 241 -23.15 -17.62 -9.71
C PRO A 241 -23.01 -19.02 -10.32
#